data_AF-A0A815YWJ2-F1
#
_entry.id   AF-A0A815YWJ2-F1
#
_cell.length_a   1.000
_cell.length_b   1.000
_cell.length_c   1.000
_cell.angle_alpha   90.00
_cell.angle_beta   90.00
_cell.angle_gamma   90.00
#
_symmetry.space_group_name_H-M   'P 1'
#
loop_
_entity.id
_entity.type
_entity.pdbx_description
1 polymer ?
#
loop_
_entity_poly.entity_id
_entity_poly.type
_entity_poly.pdbx_seq_one_letter_code
_entity_poly.pdbx_strand_id
1 'polypeptide(L)'
;MMLLRFGLLLTMILIKTINGNLGLTALGRCIMSEASTGNRAEQIAMGFACERNANHASNKFPIASVTRLAQDIHAGRISDPTQGANRWYSPNLMPKENERFKCKSPIGSGNIDCNGGLENVCANMKNYKPSWADKNKFISIKDVRSCYFKFYKI
;
A
#
# COMPACT_ATOMS: atom_id res chain seq x y z
N MET A 1 20.59 -21.05 -40.26
CA MET A 1 19.85 -19.83 -39.86
C MET A 1 19.08 -20.03 -38.54
N MET A 2 19.70 -20.61 -37.51
CA MET A 2 19.02 -21.12 -36.30
C MET A 2 19.49 -20.48 -34.99
N LEU A 3 20.64 -19.78 -34.99
CA LEU A 3 21.27 -19.18 -33.81
C LEU A 3 20.68 -17.82 -33.39
N LEU A 4 20.13 -17.03 -34.34
CA LEU A 4 19.56 -15.70 -34.01
C LEU A 4 18.24 -15.76 -33.20
N ARG A 5 17.45 -16.84 -33.35
CA ARG A 5 16.16 -16.97 -32.64
C ARG A 5 16.32 -17.37 -31.17
N PHE A 6 17.39 -18.06 -30.82
CA PHE A 6 17.68 -18.43 -29.43
C PHE A 6 18.14 -17.24 -28.57
N GLY A 7 18.95 -16.32 -29.12
CA GLY A 7 19.42 -15.14 -28.39
C GLY A 7 18.32 -14.13 -28.03
N LEU A 8 17.31 -13.98 -28.91
CA LEU A 8 16.17 -13.09 -28.68
C LEU A 8 15.18 -13.66 -27.66
N LEU A 9 14.96 -14.97 -27.67
CA LEU A 9 14.08 -15.63 -26.70
C LEU A 9 14.69 -15.58 -25.28
N LEU A 10 16.00 -15.81 -25.17
CA LEU A 10 16.71 -15.77 -23.89
C LEU A 10 16.72 -14.36 -23.27
N THR A 11 16.93 -13.33 -24.08
CA THR A 11 16.91 -11.92 -23.62
C THR A 11 15.52 -11.48 -23.19
N MET A 12 14.45 -11.88 -23.91
CA MET A 12 13.08 -11.57 -23.51
C MET A 12 12.67 -12.27 -22.19
N ILE A 13 13.09 -13.53 -21.98
CA ILE A 13 12.86 -14.24 -20.71
C ILE A 13 13.64 -13.57 -19.57
N LEU A 14 14.88 -13.17 -19.82
CA LEU A 14 15.72 -12.49 -18.82
C LEU A 14 15.12 -11.14 -18.43
N ILE A 15 14.70 -10.32 -19.41
CA ILE A 15 14.08 -9.01 -19.16
C ILE A 15 12.77 -9.15 -18.40
N LYS A 16 11.93 -10.14 -18.75
CA LYS A 16 10.67 -10.40 -18.04
C LYS A 16 10.91 -10.87 -16.60
N THR A 17 11.95 -11.68 -16.38
CA THR A 17 12.35 -12.16 -15.05
C THR A 17 12.93 -11.03 -14.20
N ILE A 18 13.77 -10.17 -14.78
CA ILE A 18 14.36 -9.01 -14.11
C ILE A 18 13.27 -8.00 -13.73
N ASN A 19 12.37 -7.68 -14.65
CA ASN A 19 11.25 -6.76 -14.39
C ASN A 19 10.26 -7.32 -13.37
N GLY A 20 9.96 -8.62 -13.42
CA GLY A 20 9.15 -9.31 -12.40
C GLY A 20 9.77 -9.26 -11.01
N ASN A 21 11.09 -9.48 -10.91
CA ASN A 21 11.81 -9.43 -9.63
C ASN A 21 11.93 -8.00 -9.07
N LEU A 22 12.05 -6.98 -9.94
CA LEU A 22 12.01 -5.57 -9.56
C LEU A 22 10.63 -5.19 -8.99
N GLY A 23 9.54 -5.62 -9.64
CA GLY A 23 8.17 -5.40 -9.18
C GLY A 23 7.87 -6.06 -7.84
N LEU A 24 8.30 -7.32 -7.65
CA LEU A 24 8.15 -8.05 -6.40
C LEU A 24 8.92 -7.41 -5.24
N THR A 25 10.13 -6.92 -5.53
CA THR A 25 10.95 -6.22 -4.54
C THR A 25 10.28 -4.92 -4.12
N ALA A 26 9.76 -4.13 -5.07
CA ALA A 26 9.02 -2.89 -4.78
C ALA A 26 7.76 -3.15 -3.93
N LEU A 27 6.98 -4.17 -4.27
CA LEU A 27 5.80 -4.57 -3.50
C LEU A 27 6.16 -4.98 -2.06
N GLY A 28 7.17 -5.84 -1.89
CA GLY A 28 7.64 -6.25 -0.57
C GLY A 28 8.14 -5.07 0.27
N ARG A 29 8.87 -4.13 -0.35
CA ARG A 29 9.32 -2.89 0.31
C ARG A 29 8.15 -2.02 0.75
N CYS A 30 7.11 -1.88 -0.08
CA CYS A 30 5.91 -1.15 0.28
C CYS A 30 5.20 -1.78 1.49
N ILE A 31 4.95 -3.10 1.46
CA ILE A 31 4.32 -3.80 2.58
C ILE A 31 5.13 -3.63 3.88
N MET A 32 6.47 -3.70 3.81
CA MET A 32 7.31 -3.45 4.98
C MET A 32 7.27 -2.01 5.47
N SER A 33 7.24 -1.06 4.54
CA SER A 33 7.16 0.37 4.85
C SER A 33 5.92 0.64 5.68
N GLU A 34 4.77 0.20 5.17
CA GLU A 34 3.46 0.62 5.63
C GLU A 34 2.86 -0.30 6.71
N ALA A 35 3.14 -1.61 6.66
CA ALA A 35 2.46 -2.61 7.50
C ALA A 35 3.40 -3.61 8.19
N SER A 36 4.68 -3.24 8.43
CA SER A 36 5.66 -4.13 9.09
C SER A 36 5.25 -4.59 10.50
N THR A 37 4.55 -3.75 11.26
CA THR A 37 4.01 -4.07 12.59
C THR A 37 2.53 -4.47 12.55
N GLY A 38 1.95 -4.52 11.34
CA GLY A 38 0.57 -4.92 11.13
C GLY A 38 0.38 -6.43 11.23
N ASN A 39 -0.86 -6.85 11.48
CA ASN A 39 -1.24 -8.25 11.42
C ASN A 39 -1.27 -8.75 9.97
N ARG A 40 -1.51 -10.05 9.77
CA ARG A 40 -1.49 -10.64 8.43
C ARG A 40 -2.54 -10.05 7.49
N ALA A 41 -3.75 -9.78 7.98
CA ALA A 41 -4.82 -9.19 7.16
C ALA A 41 -4.45 -7.77 6.70
N GLU A 42 -3.83 -6.98 7.57
CA GLU A 42 -3.33 -5.63 7.25
C GLU A 42 -2.22 -5.67 6.21
N GLN A 43 -1.26 -6.60 6.36
CA GLN A 43 -0.20 -6.79 5.37
C GLN A 43 -0.75 -7.22 4.00
N ILE A 44 -1.76 -8.11 3.96
CA ILE A 44 -2.41 -8.53 2.71
C ILE A 44 -3.14 -7.35 2.06
N ALA A 45 -4.01 -6.66 2.81
CA ALA A 45 -4.77 -5.52 2.31
C ALA A 45 -3.85 -4.40 1.80
N MET A 46 -2.78 -4.12 2.54
CA MET A 46 -1.76 -3.16 2.13
C MET A 46 -1.02 -3.63 0.87
N GLY A 47 -0.69 -4.91 0.76
CA GLY A 47 -0.07 -5.47 -0.44
C GLY A 47 -0.89 -5.22 -1.71
N PHE A 48 -2.20 -5.46 -1.67
CA PHE A 48 -3.07 -5.14 -2.82
C PHE A 48 -3.16 -3.64 -3.12
N ALA A 49 -3.16 -2.79 -2.09
CA ALA A 49 -3.15 -1.35 -2.27
C ALA A 49 -1.83 -0.84 -2.86
N CYS A 50 -0.70 -1.40 -2.41
CA CYS A 50 0.65 -1.13 -2.91
C CYS A 50 0.82 -1.59 -4.37
N GLU A 51 0.29 -2.77 -4.73
CA GLU A 51 0.39 -3.29 -6.10
C GLU A 51 -0.30 -2.36 -7.12
N ARG A 52 -1.36 -1.69 -6.70
CA ARG A 52 -2.10 -0.72 -7.53
C ARG A 52 -1.51 0.68 -7.53
N ASN A 53 -0.75 1.04 -6.50
CA ASN A 53 -0.11 2.35 -6.36
C ASN A 53 1.40 2.19 -6.46
N ALA A 54 1.97 2.32 -7.66
CA ALA A 54 3.39 2.06 -7.91
C ALA A 54 4.38 3.06 -7.26
N ASN A 55 3.91 4.03 -6.47
CA ASN A 55 4.71 5.16 -5.99
C ASN A 55 5.10 5.05 -4.51
N HIS A 56 5.59 3.89 -4.09
CA HIS A 56 6.04 3.68 -2.71
C HIS A 56 7.57 3.56 -2.67
N ALA A 57 8.23 4.68 -2.48
CA ALA A 57 9.66 4.71 -2.18
C ALA A 57 9.85 4.36 -0.69
N SER A 58 10.52 3.24 -0.42
CA SER A 58 10.92 2.88 0.94
C SER A 58 12.37 2.41 0.98
N ASN A 59 13.08 2.87 2.01
CA ASN A 59 14.43 2.42 2.35
C ASN A 59 14.44 1.12 3.16
N LYS A 60 13.26 0.56 3.49
CA LYS A 60 13.16 -0.72 4.21
C LYS A 60 13.25 -1.89 3.25
N PHE A 61 14.03 -2.91 3.62
CA PHE A 61 14.12 -4.16 2.87
C PHE A 61 13.08 -5.18 3.39
N PRO A 62 12.41 -5.94 2.50
CA PRO A 62 11.49 -6.99 2.90
C PRO A 62 12.18 -8.14 3.61
N ILE A 63 11.66 -8.51 4.78
CA ILE A 63 11.99 -9.78 5.42
C ILE A 63 11.39 -10.94 4.63
N ALA A 64 11.94 -12.15 4.81
CA ALA A 64 11.57 -13.31 3.99
C ALA A 64 10.06 -13.63 3.97
N SER A 65 9.35 -13.41 5.08
CA SER A 65 7.90 -13.64 5.16
C SER A 65 7.08 -12.63 4.32
N VAL A 66 7.56 -11.39 4.22
CA VAL A 66 6.94 -10.34 3.39
C VAL A 66 7.31 -10.51 1.92
N THR A 67 8.53 -10.94 1.61
CA THR A 67 8.90 -11.33 0.24
C THR A 67 7.99 -12.45 -0.27
N ARG A 68 7.76 -13.50 0.53
CA ARG A 68 6.82 -14.58 0.18
C ARG A 68 5.39 -14.08 0.00
N LEU A 69 4.92 -13.19 0.88
CA LEU A 69 3.60 -12.58 0.73
C LEU A 69 3.47 -11.81 -0.59
N ALA A 70 4.46 -10.98 -0.93
CA ALA A 70 4.46 -10.22 -2.18
C ALA A 70 4.41 -11.15 -3.40
N GLN A 71 5.14 -12.27 -3.36
CA GLN A 71 5.08 -13.31 -4.39
C GLN A 71 3.69 -13.95 -4.50
N ASP A 72 3.07 -14.28 -3.37
CA ASP A 72 1.74 -14.91 -3.36
C ASP A 72 0.63 -13.96 -3.84
N ILE A 73 0.70 -12.67 -3.49
CA ILE A 73 -0.20 -11.63 -4.02
C ILE A 73 -0.02 -11.51 -5.53
N HIS A 74 1.21 -11.28 -5.99
CA HIS A 74 1.50 -11.07 -7.41
C HIS A 74 1.16 -12.28 -8.28
N ALA A 75 1.32 -13.49 -7.74
CA ALA A 75 0.95 -14.73 -8.41
C ALA A 75 -0.56 -15.03 -8.35
N GLY A 76 -1.37 -14.18 -7.71
CA GLY A 76 -2.82 -14.36 -7.58
C GLY A 76 -3.23 -15.53 -6.66
N ARG A 77 -2.34 -15.98 -5.76
CA ARG A 77 -2.62 -17.08 -4.82
C ARG A 77 -3.42 -16.64 -3.60
N ILE A 78 -3.50 -15.34 -3.36
CA ILE A 78 -4.28 -14.73 -2.29
C ILE A 78 -5.39 -13.92 -2.95
N SER A 79 -6.62 -14.05 -2.45
CA SER A 79 -7.73 -13.22 -2.91
C SER A 79 -7.62 -11.80 -2.38
N ASP A 80 -8.01 -10.82 -3.20
CA ASP A 80 -8.01 -9.41 -2.79
C ASP A 80 -9.12 -9.09 -1.77
N PRO A 81 -8.79 -8.83 -0.50
CA PRO A 81 -9.81 -8.50 0.49
C PRO A 81 -10.28 -7.03 0.37
N THR A 82 -9.56 -6.19 -0.38
CA THR A 82 -9.84 -4.76 -0.52
C THR A 82 -10.89 -4.44 -1.57
N GLN A 83 -11.38 -5.43 -2.32
CA GLN A 83 -12.41 -5.28 -3.36
C GLN A 83 -12.02 -4.23 -4.44
N GLY A 84 -10.73 -4.13 -4.75
CA GLY A 84 -10.20 -3.15 -5.68
C GLY A 84 -10.02 -1.75 -5.08
N ALA A 85 -9.82 -1.62 -3.76
CA ALA A 85 -9.46 -0.33 -3.17
C ALA A 85 -8.16 0.19 -3.79
N ASN A 86 -8.16 1.47 -4.14
CA ASN A 86 -7.05 2.15 -4.80
C ASN A 86 -6.56 3.37 -4.01
N ARG A 87 -7.22 3.71 -2.89
CA ARG A 87 -6.75 4.70 -1.93
C ARG A 87 -6.80 4.15 -0.53
N TRP A 88 -5.89 4.63 0.30
CA TRP A 88 -5.87 4.30 1.72
C TRP A 88 -5.19 5.43 2.49
N TYR A 89 -5.43 5.49 3.79
CA TYR A 89 -4.65 6.28 4.72
C TYR A 89 -4.57 5.58 6.07
N SER A 90 -3.60 5.97 6.90
CA SER A 90 -3.45 5.45 8.26
C SER A 90 -3.96 6.47 9.27
N PRO A 91 -5.13 6.26 9.90
CA PRO A 91 -5.68 7.25 10.81
C PRO A 91 -4.78 7.54 12.00
N ASN A 92 -4.12 6.53 12.58
CA ASN A 92 -3.16 6.73 13.67
C ASN A 92 -1.95 7.61 13.30
N LEU A 93 -1.63 7.73 12.00
CA LEU A 93 -0.59 8.62 11.49
C LEU A 93 -1.14 9.98 11.01
N MET A 94 -2.46 10.15 10.98
CA MET A 94 -3.07 11.44 10.67
C MET A 94 -2.88 12.41 11.84
N PRO A 95 -2.78 13.72 11.58
CA PRO A 95 -2.72 14.72 12.63
C PRO A 95 -3.92 14.60 13.57
N LYS A 96 -3.69 14.88 14.84
CA LYS A 96 -4.73 14.93 15.88
C LYS A 96 -5.35 16.30 15.97
N GLU A 97 -6.55 16.36 16.54
CA GLU A 97 -7.13 17.63 16.95
C GLU A 97 -6.14 18.40 17.84
N ASN A 98 -5.82 19.63 17.45
CA ASN A 98 -4.94 20.59 18.15
C ASN A 98 -3.41 20.44 18.03
N GLU A 99 -2.89 19.60 17.14
CA GLU A 99 -1.45 19.59 16.83
C GLU A 99 -0.99 20.89 16.11
N ARG A 100 0.23 21.37 16.36
CA ARG A 100 0.82 22.53 15.64
C ARG A 100 1.25 22.07 14.24
N PHE A 101 0.97 22.87 13.20
CA PHE A 101 1.19 22.56 11.76
C PHE A 101 0.26 21.52 11.13
N LYS A 102 -0.98 21.44 11.61
CA LYS A 102 -2.05 20.60 11.04
C LYS A 102 -2.08 20.70 9.52
N CYS A 103 -2.07 19.54 8.87
CA CYS A 103 -2.54 19.40 7.50
C CYS A 103 -1.78 20.21 6.46
N LYS A 104 -0.49 20.45 6.75
CA LYS A 104 0.46 20.95 5.77
C LYS A 104 1.09 19.74 5.10
N SER A 105 1.10 19.72 3.77
CA SER A 105 1.92 18.75 3.03
C SER A 105 3.35 18.79 3.56
N PRO A 106 4.02 17.63 3.74
CA PRO A 106 5.46 17.64 3.94
C PRO A 106 6.13 18.41 2.78
N ILE A 107 7.21 19.12 3.05
CA ILE A 107 8.08 19.63 1.98
C ILE A 107 8.67 18.39 1.29
N GLY A 108 8.03 17.89 0.22
CA GLY A 108 8.31 16.60 -0.43
C GLY A 108 7.08 15.96 -1.11
N SER A 109 7.23 14.77 -1.70
CA SER A 109 6.26 14.18 -2.64
C SER A 109 5.05 13.45 -2.00
N GLY A 110 4.15 14.23 -1.35
CA GLY A 110 2.70 13.98 -1.08
C GLY A 110 2.33 13.02 0.08
N ASN A 111 1.14 13.01 0.72
CA ASN A 111 0.01 13.94 0.88
C ASN A 111 -0.25 14.12 2.39
N ILE A 112 -0.53 15.35 2.84
CA ILE A 112 -1.49 15.58 3.93
C ILE A 112 -2.41 16.73 3.48
N ASP A 113 -3.68 16.42 3.20
CA ASP A 113 -4.74 17.41 3.01
C ASP A 113 -5.93 17.00 3.87
N CYS A 114 -6.28 17.80 4.87
CA CYS A 114 -7.30 17.47 5.86
C CYS A 114 -8.59 18.29 5.75
N ASN A 115 -8.94 18.76 4.56
CA ASN A 115 -10.26 19.37 4.34
C ASN A 115 -11.41 18.34 4.28
N GLY A 116 -11.21 17.11 4.78
CA GLY A 116 -12.25 16.09 5.02
C GLY A 116 -12.79 16.09 6.45
N GLY A 117 -12.27 16.96 7.32
CA GLY A 117 -12.78 17.13 8.67
C GLY A 117 -12.21 16.14 9.70
N LEU A 118 -12.89 16.08 10.84
CA LEU A 118 -12.50 15.28 12.00
C LEU A 118 -13.39 14.04 12.12
N GLU A 119 -12.78 12.93 12.51
CA GLU A 119 -13.49 11.70 12.82
C GLU A 119 -12.94 11.03 14.08
N ASN A 120 -13.80 10.28 14.76
CA ASN A 120 -13.39 9.39 15.84
C ASN A 120 -12.91 8.08 15.22
N VAL A 121 -11.71 7.64 15.59
CA VAL A 121 -11.12 6.40 15.05
C VAL A 121 -10.88 5.34 16.11
N CYS A 122 -10.08 5.64 17.14
CA CYS A 122 -9.66 4.64 18.13
C CYS A 122 -9.86 5.18 19.53
N ALA A 123 -10.51 4.41 20.41
CA ALA A 123 -10.67 4.80 21.82
C ALA A 123 -11.11 6.28 21.98
N ASN A 124 -12.01 6.75 21.09
CA ASN A 124 -12.51 8.12 21.01
C ASN A 124 -11.45 9.21 20.73
N MET A 125 -10.32 8.85 20.14
CA MET A 125 -9.36 9.81 19.58
C MET A 125 -9.93 10.45 18.32
N LYS A 126 -9.89 11.78 18.28
CA LYS A 126 -10.28 12.61 17.14
C LYS A 126 -9.06 12.90 16.25
N ASN A 127 -9.08 12.34 15.05
CA ASN A 127 -8.05 12.56 14.06
C ASN A 127 -8.64 13.21 12.81
N TYR A 128 -7.80 13.93 12.08
CA TYR A 128 -8.17 14.47 10.79
C TYR A 128 -8.21 13.34 9.74
N LYS A 129 -9.09 13.48 8.75
CA LYS A 129 -9.12 12.57 7.59
C LYS A 129 -8.93 13.33 6.28
N PRO A 130 -8.44 12.65 5.22
CA PRO A 130 -8.25 13.29 3.93
C PRO A 130 -9.56 13.68 3.24
N SER A 131 -9.56 14.79 2.51
CA SER A 131 -10.75 15.30 1.79
C SER A 131 -11.33 14.32 0.78
N TRP A 132 -10.49 13.50 0.15
CA TRP A 132 -10.94 12.47 -0.79
C TRP A 132 -11.65 11.29 -0.10
N ALA A 133 -11.44 11.08 1.20
CA ALA A 133 -12.05 9.97 1.93
C ALA A 133 -13.57 10.14 2.08
N ASP A 134 -14.08 11.37 2.08
CA ASP A 134 -15.53 11.65 2.11
C ASP A 134 -16.25 11.33 0.81
N LYS A 135 -15.52 11.38 -0.31
CA LYS A 135 -16.10 11.25 -1.65
C LYS A 135 -16.07 9.81 -2.16
N ASN A 136 -15.31 8.94 -1.50
CA ASN A 136 -15.00 7.61 -1.97
C ASN A 136 -15.66 6.55 -1.08
N LYS A 137 -15.89 5.36 -1.64
CA LYS A 137 -16.52 4.25 -0.92
C LYS A 137 -15.53 3.62 0.05
N PHE A 138 -15.83 3.69 1.35
CA PHE A 138 -15.10 2.95 2.38
C PHE A 138 -15.29 1.43 2.23
N ILE A 139 -14.19 0.68 2.34
CA ILE A 139 -14.18 -0.77 2.30
C ILE A 139 -13.80 -1.32 3.68
N SER A 140 -14.74 -2.00 4.32
CA SER A 140 -14.49 -2.72 5.57
C SER A 140 -13.87 -4.08 5.26
N ILE A 141 -12.73 -4.37 5.87
CA ILE A 141 -11.99 -5.62 5.68
C ILE A 141 -11.93 -6.36 7.02
N LYS A 142 -12.26 -7.64 7.01
CA LYS A 142 -12.21 -8.48 8.22
C LYS A 142 -10.78 -8.51 8.78
N ASP A 143 -10.66 -8.41 10.10
CA ASP A 143 -9.40 -8.46 10.86
C ASP A 143 -8.39 -7.33 10.54
N VAL A 144 -8.78 -6.35 9.72
CA VAL A 144 -8.03 -5.09 9.54
C VAL A 144 -8.54 -4.08 10.55
N ARG A 145 -7.64 -3.55 11.38
CA ARG A 145 -8.01 -2.55 12.38
C ARG A 145 -8.18 -1.20 11.69
N SER A 146 -9.42 -0.70 11.67
CA SER A 146 -9.77 0.62 11.09
C SER A 146 -9.01 1.78 11.71
N CYS A 147 -8.46 1.57 12.90
CA CYS A 147 -7.53 2.44 13.59
C CYS A 147 -6.20 2.69 12.86
N TYR A 148 -5.69 1.66 12.20
CA TYR A 148 -4.38 1.69 11.57
C TYR A 148 -4.49 1.88 10.06
N PHE A 149 -5.54 1.35 9.44
CA PHE A 149 -5.73 1.47 7.99
C PHE A 149 -7.20 1.62 7.65
N LYS A 150 -7.48 2.56 6.75
CA LYS A 150 -8.77 2.67 6.08
C LYS A 150 -8.57 2.64 4.57
N PHE A 151 -9.35 1.82 3.90
CA PHE A 151 -9.26 1.57 2.47
C PHE A 151 -10.50 2.12 1.75
N TYR A 152 -10.27 2.72 0.59
CA TYR A 152 -11.30 3.37 -0.20
C TYR A 152 -11.18 3.01 -1.67
N LYS A 153 -12.34 2.92 -2.30
CA LYS A 153 -12.50 2.74 -3.73
C LYS A 153 -13.13 4.01 -4.31
N ILE A 154 -12.48 4.58 -5.32
CA ILE A 154 -13.05 5.66 -6.15
C ILE A 154 -14.21 5.10 -6.96
#